data_AF-A0A2E6HW91-F1
#
_entry.id   AF-A0A2E6HW91-F1
#
_cell.length_a   1.000
_cell.length_b   1.000
_cell.length_c   1.000
_cell.angle_alpha   90.00
_cell.angle_beta   90.00
_cell.angle_gamma   90.00
#
_symmetry.space_group_name_H-M   'P 1'
#
loop_
_entity.id
_entity.type
_entity.pdbx_description
1 polymer ?
#
loop_
_entity_poly.entity_id
_entity_poly.type
_entity_poly.pdbx_seq_one_letter_code
_entity_poly.pdbx_strand_id
1 'polypeptide(L)'
;MAPNGRVLMSAVGRGDLELIRRFLDQGADPNASVEFSGNAMSAALRRTDPDVLALLASYGGVVPEHSDMSTLDRSSLRAIYQDALSLRYYVDVQDTEVLSDRFNEDPGAVREAIALTLRGNDLMKLDVLRLCLERDPDAAKTMHANKLIGLLH
;
A
#
# COMPACT_ATOMS: atom_id res chain seq x y z
N MET A 1 -19.67 -13.64 7.08
CA MET A 1 -19.96 -12.82 5.88
C MET A 1 -20.45 -11.47 6.38
N ALA A 2 -19.68 -10.39 6.21
CA ALA A 2 -20.11 -9.06 6.64
C ALA A 2 -21.04 -8.48 5.56
N PRO A 3 -22.37 -8.35 5.80
CA PRO A 3 -23.29 -7.79 4.81
C PRO A 3 -22.91 -6.37 4.37
N ASN A 4 -22.19 -5.65 5.23
CA ASN A 4 -21.83 -4.25 5.04
C ASN A 4 -20.73 -4.04 3.98
N GLY A 5 -19.81 -5.00 3.80
CA GLY A 5 -18.68 -4.85 2.88
C GLY A 5 -19.11 -4.76 1.41
N ARG A 6 -20.08 -5.58 0.99
CA ARG A 6 -20.63 -5.55 -0.38
C ARG A 6 -21.40 -4.27 -0.66
N VAL A 7 -22.14 -3.77 0.33
CA VAL A 7 -22.96 -2.57 0.23
C VAL A 7 -22.07 -1.34 0.10
N LEU A 8 -21.05 -1.22 0.98
CA LEU A 8 -20.07 -0.14 0.92
C LEU A 8 -19.27 -0.15 -0.40
N MET A 9 -18.78 -1.33 -0.82
CA MET A 9 -18.08 -1.47 -2.11
C MET A 9 -18.96 -1.04 -3.30
N SER A 10 -20.25 -1.33 -3.26
CA SER A 10 -21.19 -0.92 -4.32
C SER A 10 -21.42 0.59 -4.34
N ALA A 11 -21.47 1.24 -3.18
CA ALA A 11 -21.55 2.70 -3.08
C ALA A 11 -20.27 3.37 -3.62
N VAL A 12 -19.10 2.83 -3.25
CA VAL A 12 -17.80 3.23 -3.79
C VAL A 12 -17.75 3.07 -5.31
N GLY A 13 -18.23 1.95 -5.84
CA GLY A 13 -18.29 1.71 -7.30
C GLY A 13 -19.08 2.78 -8.05
N ARG A 14 -20.11 3.37 -7.42
CA ARG A 14 -20.91 4.47 -7.98
C ARG A 14 -20.30 5.85 -7.75
N GLY A 15 -19.34 6.00 -6.82
CA GLY A 15 -18.78 7.30 -6.44
C GLY A 15 -19.72 8.17 -5.60
N ASP A 16 -20.70 7.56 -4.94
CA ASP A 16 -21.70 8.29 -4.14
C ASP A 16 -21.14 8.59 -2.74
N LEU A 17 -20.46 9.74 -2.61
CA LEU A 17 -19.79 10.16 -1.37
C LEU A 17 -20.75 10.25 -0.17
N GLU A 18 -21.98 10.72 -0.37
CA GLU A 18 -22.95 10.79 0.73
C GLU A 18 -23.34 9.41 1.21
N LEU A 19 -23.59 8.48 0.29
CA LEU A 19 -23.96 7.11 0.63
C LEU A 19 -22.81 6.36 1.29
N ILE A 20 -21.58 6.54 0.80
CA ILE A 20 -20.36 5.98 1.41
C ILE A 20 -20.24 6.48 2.85
N ARG A 21 -20.35 7.80 3.07
CA ARG A 21 -20.27 8.40 4.40
C ARG A 21 -21.32 7.85 5.35
N ARG A 22 -22.58 7.75 4.90
CA ARG A 22 -23.67 7.18 5.71
C ARG A 22 -23.39 5.75 6.15
N PHE A 23 -22.82 4.92 5.28
CA PHE A 23 -22.48 3.54 5.65
C PHE A 23 -21.32 3.47 6.62
N LEU A 24 -20.27 4.28 6.43
CA LEU A 24 -19.15 4.36 7.36
C LEU A 24 -19.62 4.86 8.74
N ASP A 25 -20.49 5.87 8.78
CA ASP A 25 -21.11 6.40 10.01
C ASP A 25 -21.98 5.34 10.73
N GLN A 26 -22.56 4.40 9.98
CA GLN A 26 -23.30 3.25 10.54
C GLN A 26 -22.38 2.12 11.01
N GLY A 27 -21.05 2.31 10.99
CA GLY A 27 -20.07 1.30 11.40
C GLY A 27 -19.75 0.27 10.31
N ALA A 28 -19.97 0.59 9.03
CA ALA A 28 -19.42 -0.23 7.96
C ALA A 28 -17.90 -0.18 8.01
N ASP A 29 -17.27 -1.35 8.08
CA ASP A 29 -15.81 -1.46 8.07
C ASP A 29 -15.28 -1.16 6.65
N PRO A 30 -14.46 -0.10 6.45
CA PRO A 30 -13.88 0.24 5.15
C PRO A 30 -12.91 -0.83 4.62
N ASN A 31 -12.41 -1.70 5.50
CA ASN A 31 -11.48 -2.78 5.18
C ASN A 31 -12.18 -4.12 4.95
N ALA A 32 -13.51 -4.18 5.11
CA ALA A 32 -14.27 -5.40 4.94
C ALA A 32 -14.04 -5.99 3.54
N SER A 33 -13.53 -7.21 3.51
CA SER A 33 -13.31 -7.94 2.27
C SER A 33 -14.62 -8.48 1.71
N VAL A 34 -14.77 -8.34 0.39
CA VAL A 34 -15.80 -8.93 -0.43
C VAL A 34 -15.16 -10.10 -1.16
N GLU A 35 -15.72 -11.29 -0.94
CA GLU A 35 -15.28 -12.53 -1.56
C GLU A 35 -15.06 -12.34 -3.07
N PHE A 36 -13.82 -12.60 -3.52
CA PHE A 36 -13.35 -12.49 -4.91
C PHE A 36 -13.28 -11.08 -5.54
N SER A 37 -13.64 -10.00 -4.83
CA SER A 37 -13.68 -8.63 -5.41
C SER A 37 -12.74 -7.61 -4.74
N GLY A 38 -12.05 -8.02 -3.66
CA GLY A 38 -11.24 -7.13 -2.83
C GLY A 38 -12.08 -6.44 -1.74
N ASN A 39 -11.76 -5.22 -1.37
CA ASN A 39 -12.53 -4.42 -0.40
C ASN A 39 -12.99 -3.07 -1.00
N ALA A 40 -13.66 -2.25 -0.20
CA ALA A 40 -14.10 -0.92 -0.62
C ALA A 40 -12.92 -0.04 -1.11
N MET A 41 -11.78 -0.08 -0.40
CA MET A 41 -10.57 0.64 -0.81
C MET A 41 -10.04 0.17 -2.18
N SER A 42 -10.05 -1.13 -2.45
CA SER A 42 -9.68 -1.69 -3.76
C SER A 42 -10.54 -1.14 -4.89
N ALA A 43 -11.84 -0.97 -4.65
CA ALA A 43 -12.76 -0.41 -5.62
C ALA A 43 -12.51 1.09 -5.84
N ALA A 44 -12.19 1.83 -4.79
CA ALA A 44 -11.83 3.25 -4.88
C ALA A 44 -10.52 3.45 -5.65
N LEU A 45 -9.51 2.62 -5.41
CA LEU A 45 -8.23 2.66 -6.12
C LEU A 45 -8.39 2.45 -7.63
N ARG A 46 -9.27 1.52 -8.06
CA ARG A 46 -9.58 1.31 -9.48
C ARG A 46 -10.26 2.50 -10.14
N ARG A 47 -10.95 3.35 -9.36
CA ARG A 47 -11.59 4.58 -9.85
C ARG A 47 -10.64 5.77 -9.86
N THR A 48 -9.50 5.68 -9.15
CA THR A 48 -8.54 6.77 -8.95
C THR A 48 -9.24 8.07 -8.54
N ASP A 49 -10.19 7.97 -7.62
CA ASP A 49 -11.07 9.05 -7.18
C ASP A 49 -10.60 9.57 -5.81
N PRO A 50 -9.90 10.73 -5.75
CA PRO A 50 -9.25 11.19 -4.52
C PRO A 50 -10.24 11.47 -3.38
N ASP A 51 -11.44 11.94 -3.68
CA ASP A 51 -12.44 12.27 -2.66
C ASP A 51 -12.95 11.01 -1.96
N VAL A 52 -13.19 9.93 -2.73
CA VAL A 52 -13.58 8.63 -2.19
C VAL A 52 -12.45 8.00 -1.39
N LEU A 53 -11.21 8.10 -1.88
CA LEU A 53 -10.03 7.60 -1.20
C LEU A 53 -9.79 8.31 0.13
N ALA A 54 -9.89 9.64 0.15
CA ALA A 54 -9.77 10.46 1.36
C ALA A 54 -10.85 10.09 2.38
N LEU A 55 -12.09 9.91 1.92
CA LEU A 55 -13.19 9.53 2.79
C LEU A 55 -12.93 8.16 3.42
N LEU A 56 -12.58 7.13 2.64
CA LEU A 56 -12.29 5.81 3.19
C LEU A 56 -11.09 5.83 4.14
N ALA A 57 -10.00 6.53 3.78
CA ALA A 57 -8.82 6.67 4.62
C ALA A 57 -9.13 7.36 5.96
N SER A 58 -10.00 8.39 5.95
CA SER A 58 -10.40 9.10 7.17
C SER A 58 -11.16 8.23 8.18
N TYR A 59 -11.81 7.16 7.73
CA TYR A 59 -12.47 6.15 8.58
C TYR A 59 -11.58 4.92 8.83
N GLY A 60 -10.27 4.99 8.55
CA GLY A 60 -9.31 3.91 8.79
C GLY A 60 -9.19 2.90 7.65
N GLY A 61 -9.64 3.25 6.45
CA GLY A 61 -9.45 2.44 5.25
C GLY A 61 -7.97 2.36 4.87
N VAL A 62 -7.47 1.14 4.71
CA VAL A 62 -6.08 0.89 4.32
C VAL A 62 -5.98 0.36 2.90
N VAL A 63 -4.93 0.79 2.20
CA VAL A 63 -4.63 0.28 0.85
C VAL A 63 -4.23 -1.19 0.96
N PRO A 64 -4.96 -2.11 0.28
CA PRO A 64 -4.64 -3.54 0.30
C PRO A 64 -3.19 -3.79 -0.08
N GLU A 65 -2.55 -4.76 0.56
CA GLU A 65 -1.11 -5.03 0.38
C GLU A 65 -0.73 -5.39 -1.07
N HIS A 66 -1.65 -5.99 -1.83
CA HIS A 66 -1.44 -6.42 -3.21
C HIS A 66 -1.84 -5.35 -4.26
N SER A 67 -2.15 -4.13 -3.83
CA SER A 67 -2.41 -3.01 -4.75
C SER A 67 -1.11 -2.37 -5.21
N ASP A 68 -0.98 -2.10 -6.49
CA ASP A 68 0.15 -1.37 -7.06
C ASP A 68 -0.04 0.14 -6.88
N MET A 69 0.72 0.76 -5.96
CA MET A 69 0.63 2.20 -5.71
C MET A 69 1.31 3.05 -6.77
N SER A 70 2.14 2.48 -7.64
CA SER A 70 2.79 3.23 -8.73
C SER A 70 1.77 3.77 -9.75
N THR A 71 0.60 3.14 -9.81
CA THR A 71 -0.52 3.55 -10.67
C THR A 71 -1.32 4.73 -10.12
N LEU A 72 -1.09 5.12 -8.86
CA LEU A 72 -1.82 6.20 -8.20
C LEU A 72 -1.16 7.55 -8.49
N ASP A 73 -1.98 8.55 -8.79
CA ASP A 73 -1.51 9.92 -8.95
C ASP A 73 -1.20 10.56 -7.59
N ARG A 74 -0.46 11.68 -7.60
CA ARG A 74 -0.12 12.42 -6.37
C ARG A 74 -1.34 12.85 -5.59
N SER A 75 -2.46 13.17 -6.25
CA SER A 75 -3.69 13.61 -5.56
C SER A 75 -4.31 12.45 -4.77
N SER A 76 -4.41 11.27 -5.37
CA SER A 76 -4.87 10.04 -4.70
C SER A 76 -3.96 9.65 -3.54
N LEU A 77 -2.64 9.71 -3.73
CA LEU A 77 -1.69 9.40 -2.67
C LEU A 77 -1.82 10.36 -1.49
N ARG A 78 -1.97 11.65 -1.77
CA ARG A 78 -2.22 12.68 -0.75
C ARG A 78 -3.55 12.50 -0.05
N ALA A 79 -4.58 12.03 -0.75
CA ALA A 79 -5.85 11.69 -0.13
C ALA A 79 -5.72 10.56 0.90
N ILE A 80 -4.85 9.58 0.65
CA ILE A 80 -4.69 8.40 1.51
C ILE A 80 -3.69 8.65 2.65
N TYR A 81 -2.54 9.25 2.34
CA TYR A 81 -1.40 9.39 3.25
C TYR A 81 -1.09 10.84 3.64
N GLN A 82 -1.93 11.80 3.23
CA GLN A 82 -1.70 13.23 3.44
C GLN A 82 -0.35 13.67 2.83
N ASP A 83 0.36 14.59 3.49
CA ASP A 83 1.65 15.09 3.01
C ASP A 83 2.81 14.11 3.29
N ALA A 84 2.60 13.07 4.11
CA ALA A 84 3.61 12.08 4.47
C ALA A 84 3.35 10.73 3.77
N LEU A 85 3.87 10.58 2.55
CA LEU A 85 3.73 9.34 1.79
C LEU A 85 4.29 8.13 2.56
N SER A 86 3.60 7.00 2.42
CA SER A 86 4.00 5.73 3.04
C SER A 86 5.33 5.22 2.47
N LEU A 87 6.15 4.59 3.32
CA LEU A 87 7.38 3.91 2.90
C LEU A 87 7.11 2.92 1.74
N ARG A 88 5.94 2.25 1.78
CA ARG A 88 5.50 1.33 0.73
C ARG A 88 5.39 1.99 -0.65
N TYR A 89 4.98 3.25 -0.73
CA TYR A 89 4.90 3.96 -2.01
C TYR A 89 6.28 4.07 -2.66
N TYR A 90 7.27 4.55 -1.92
CA TYR A 90 8.65 4.71 -2.44
C TYR A 90 9.29 3.38 -2.81
N VAL A 91 8.96 2.31 -2.06
CA VAL A 91 9.35 0.93 -2.42
C VAL A 91 8.68 0.46 -3.72
N ASP A 92 7.41 0.81 -3.96
CA ASP A 92 6.68 0.44 -5.17
C ASP A 92 7.20 1.20 -6.40
N VAL A 93 7.53 2.49 -6.28
CA VAL A 93 8.12 3.29 -7.37
C VAL A 93 9.64 3.17 -7.50
N GLN A 94 10.28 2.42 -6.61
CA GLN A 94 11.73 2.20 -6.56
C GLN A 94 12.56 3.49 -6.43
N ASP A 95 12.06 4.46 -5.67
CA ASP A 95 12.74 5.74 -5.43
C ASP A 95 13.83 5.55 -4.35
N THR A 96 15.00 5.12 -4.79
CA THR A 96 16.14 4.80 -3.90
C THR A 96 16.74 6.04 -3.24
N GLU A 97 16.60 7.23 -3.83
CA GLU A 97 17.09 8.48 -3.27
C GLU A 97 16.29 8.84 -2.00
N VAL A 98 14.96 8.90 -2.11
CA VAL A 98 14.10 9.20 -0.97
C VAL A 98 14.15 8.10 0.09
N LEU A 99 14.24 6.82 -0.33
CA LEU A 99 14.41 5.71 0.60
C LEU A 99 15.72 5.81 1.38
N SER A 100 16.82 6.16 0.71
CA SER A 100 18.11 6.34 1.36
C SER A 100 18.07 7.44 2.42
N ASP A 101 17.47 8.60 2.12
CA ASP A 101 17.31 9.69 3.08
C ASP A 101 16.46 9.25 4.28
N ARG A 102 15.35 8.56 4.02
CA ARG A 102 14.47 8.05 5.08
C ARG A 102 15.12 6.98 5.94
N PHE A 103 15.99 6.15 5.38
CA PHE A 103 16.80 5.19 6.14
C PHE A 103 17.86 5.86 7.00
N ASN A 104 18.40 7.01 6.57
CA ASN A 104 19.33 7.79 7.40
C ASN A 104 18.60 8.45 8.58
N GLU A 105 17.37 8.91 8.38
CA GLU A 105 16.52 9.48 9.44
C GLU A 105 16.00 8.40 10.41
N ASP A 106 15.55 7.26 9.87
CA ASP A 106 15.03 6.13 10.63
C ASP A 106 15.66 4.80 10.14
N PRO A 107 16.73 4.32 10.79
CA PRO A 107 17.33 3.02 10.47
C PRO A 107 16.36 1.84 10.65
N GLY A 108 15.29 2.00 11.43
CA GLY A 108 14.25 0.99 11.60
C GLY A 108 13.45 0.73 10.33
N ALA A 109 13.32 1.74 9.47
CA ALA A 109 12.59 1.67 8.20
C ALA A 109 13.24 0.71 7.20
N VAL A 110 14.53 0.40 7.32
CA VAL A 110 15.23 -0.57 6.44
C VAL A 110 14.57 -1.95 6.53
N ARG A 111 14.28 -2.42 7.75
CA ARG A 111 13.63 -3.74 7.95
C ARG A 111 12.21 -3.76 7.40
N GLU A 112 11.50 -2.66 7.54
CA GLU A 112 10.16 -2.50 6.96
C GLU A 112 10.22 -2.52 5.43
N ALA A 113 11.15 -1.78 4.82
CA ALA A 113 11.35 -1.77 3.37
C ALA A 113 11.74 -3.15 2.82
N ILE A 114 12.55 -3.91 3.56
CA ILE A 114 12.85 -5.32 3.23
C ILE A 114 11.58 -6.16 3.29
N ALA A 115 10.77 -6.04 4.36
CA ALA A 115 9.50 -6.77 4.44
C ALA A 115 8.54 -6.38 3.29
N LEU A 116 8.53 -5.13 2.85
CA LEU A 116 7.69 -4.64 1.75
C LEU A 116 8.18 -5.12 0.38
N THR A 117 9.49 -5.15 0.14
CA THR A 117 10.08 -5.69 -1.09
C THR A 117 9.89 -7.21 -1.19
N LEU A 118 9.99 -7.93 -0.07
CA LEU A 118 9.87 -9.39 -0.05
C LEU A 118 8.43 -9.92 -0.12
N ARG A 119 7.42 -9.08 0.17
CA ARG A 119 6.00 -9.46 0.20
C ARG A 119 5.41 -9.85 -1.17
N GLY A 120 6.07 -9.51 -2.28
CA GLY A 120 5.69 -9.90 -3.64
C GLY A 120 6.58 -10.97 -4.26
N ASN A 121 6.09 -11.62 -5.32
CA ASN A 121 6.92 -12.45 -6.22
C ASN A 121 7.61 -11.60 -7.31
N ASP A 122 7.48 -10.27 -7.21
CA ASP A 122 8.12 -9.32 -8.11
C ASP A 122 9.62 -9.26 -7.84
N LEU A 123 10.37 -9.90 -8.75
CA LEU A 123 11.80 -9.74 -8.91
C LEU A 123 12.19 -8.33 -9.42
N MET A 124 11.23 -7.41 -9.56
CA MET A 124 11.44 -6.09 -10.14
C MET A 124 12.02 -5.07 -9.16
N LYS A 125 12.07 -5.35 -7.84
CA LYS A 125 12.49 -4.38 -6.79
C LYS A 125 13.92 -4.59 -6.30
N LEU A 126 14.82 -5.05 -7.18
CA LEU A 126 16.20 -5.40 -6.81
C LEU A 126 17.02 -4.19 -6.34
N ASP A 127 16.78 -3.01 -6.90
CA ASP A 127 17.53 -1.80 -6.52
C ASP A 127 17.24 -1.39 -5.08
N VAL A 128 15.97 -1.41 -4.68
CA VAL A 128 15.57 -1.14 -3.29
C VAL A 128 16.12 -2.21 -2.35
N LEU A 129 16.06 -3.48 -2.76
CA LEU A 129 16.57 -4.59 -1.96
C LEU A 129 18.09 -4.49 -1.76
N ARG A 130 18.83 -4.14 -2.81
CA ARG A 130 20.27 -3.89 -2.76
C ARG A 130 20.60 -2.74 -1.83
N LEU A 131 19.90 -1.61 -1.95
CA LEU A 131 20.06 -0.47 -1.04
C LEU A 131 19.82 -0.90 0.42
N CYS A 132 18.77 -1.69 0.69
CA CYS A 132 18.50 -2.17 2.04
C CYS A 132 19.62 -3.06 2.58
N LEU A 133 20.18 -3.97 1.76
CA LEU A 133 21.29 -4.85 2.14
C LEU A 133 22.62 -4.12 2.32
N GLU A 134 22.87 -3.04 1.58
CA GLU A 134 24.03 -2.16 1.78
C GLU A 134 23.97 -1.46 3.15
N ARG A 135 22.76 -1.18 3.66
CA ARG A 135 22.55 -0.53 4.96
C ARG A 135 22.44 -1.52 6.13
N ASP A 136 21.82 -2.68 5.93
CA ASP A 136 21.72 -3.76 6.91
C ASP A 136 22.13 -5.11 6.28
N PRO A 137 23.43 -5.42 6.24
CA PRO A 137 23.92 -6.67 5.66
C PRO A 137 23.48 -7.91 6.43
N ASP A 138 23.12 -7.78 7.71
CA ASP A 138 22.60 -8.88 8.52
C ASP A 138 21.19 -9.29 8.11
N ALA A 139 20.42 -8.37 7.51
CA ALA A 139 19.09 -8.68 7.00
C ALA A 139 19.10 -9.73 5.88
N ALA A 140 20.20 -9.87 5.12
CA ALA A 140 20.37 -10.94 4.13
C ALA A 140 20.17 -12.34 4.71
N LYS A 141 20.53 -12.55 5.99
CA LYS A 141 20.40 -13.84 6.69
C LYS A 141 18.93 -14.23 6.93
N THR A 142 18.04 -13.24 6.95
CA THR A 142 16.60 -13.45 7.14
C THR A 142 15.86 -13.70 5.82
N MET A 143 16.55 -13.58 4.69
CA MET A 143 15.98 -13.76 3.35
C MET A 143 16.12 -15.21 2.86
N HIS A 144 15.10 -15.72 2.18
CA HIS A 144 15.18 -17.05 1.56
C HIS A 144 16.27 -17.10 0.48
N ALA A 145 17.09 -18.16 0.50
CA ALA A 145 18.22 -18.39 -0.41
C ALA A 145 17.88 -18.19 -1.90
N ASN A 146 16.69 -18.60 -2.35
CA ASN A 146 16.27 -18.44 -3.76
C ASN A 146 16.17 -16.96 -4.19
N LYS A 147 15.90 -16.03 -3.26
CA LYS A 147 15.80 -14.59 -3.53
C LYS A 147 17.17 -13.91 -3.55
N LEU A 148 18.15 -14.47 -2.83
CA LEU A 148 19.55 -14.04 -2.89
C LEU A 148 20.25 -14.46 -4.20
N ILE A 149 19.86 -15.61 -4.77
CA ILE A 149 20.41 -16.07 -6.06
C ILE A 149 20.04 -15.12 -7.20
N GLY A 150 18.83 -14.53 -7.18
CA GLY A 150 18.42 -13.52 -8.17
C GLY A 150 19.11 -12.15 -8.05
N LEU A 151 19.81 -11.89 -6.94
CA LEU A 151 20.66 -10.69 -6.77
C LEU A 151 22.09 -10.89 -7.33
N LEU A 152 22.51 -12.14 -7.53
CA LEU A 152 23.87 -12.53 -7.91
C LEU A 152 24.01 -12.88 -9.41
N HIS A 153 22.92 -12.76 -10.18
CA HIS A 153 22.85 -13.01 -11.62
C HIS A 153 22.37 -11.75 -12.35
#